data_AF-A0A2P4ESK0-F1
#
_entry.id   AF-A0A2P4ESK0-F1
#
_cell.length_a   1.000
_cell.length_b   1.000
_cell.length_c   1.000
_cell.angle_alpha   90.00
_cell.angle_beta   90.00
_cell.angle_gamma   90.00
#
_symmetry.space_group_name_H-M   'P 1'
#
loop_
_entity.id
_entity.type
_entity.pdbx_description
1 polymer ?
#
loop_
_entity_poly.entity_id
_entity_poly.type
_entity_poly.pdbx_seq_one_letter_code
_entity_poly.pdbx_strand_id
1 'polypeptide(L)'
;MGNIPDGFLPNGADLRLPMVFAARNAVRVRDWADGSLWTATVKAYREGEPSRIFDDVVFFSKGSLAGIIGIESESGYPTVLPHEVAIRQQEFIAYLRKERQRKVISLGLMARCFEGWEYSTEAAATASFMALCTGLTDIAIGFHDDHGEYKIFRVDAGDTVNDWLDIARRVPPFELLD
;
A
#
# COMPACT_ATOMS: atom_id res chain seq x y z
N MET A 1 5.08 -23.57 -28.73
CA MET A 1 3.81 -23.62 -28.00
C MET A 1 3.82 -24.86 -27.12
N GLY A 2 4.19 -24.71 -25.85
CA GLY A 2 4.13 -25.80 -24.86
C GLY A 2 3.02 -25.47 -23.87
N ASN A 3 1.94 -26.25 -23.89
CA ASN A 3 0.88 -26.16 -22.89
C ASN A 3 1.44 -26.62 -21.54
N ILE A 4 1.36 -25.76 -20.53
CA ILE A 4 1.57 -26.14 -19.14
C ILE A 4 0.30 -26.89 -18.70
N PRO A 5 0.40 -28.12 -18.18
CA PRO A 5 -0.77 -28.87 -17.73
C PRO A 5 -1.38 -28.22 -16.47
N ASP A 6 -2.71 -28.13 -16.43
CA ASP A 6 -3.56 -27.55 -15.37
C ASP A 6 -3.49 -28.24 -13.99
N GLY A 7 -2.40 -28.94 -13.67
CA GLY A 7 -2.29 -29.86 -12.53
C GLY A 7 -1.49 -29.35 -11.33
N PHE A 8 -1.04 -28.09 -11.29
CA PHE A 8 -0.13 -27.59 -10.23
C PHE A 8 -0.71 -26.47 -9.35
N LEU A 9 -2.01 -26.23 -9.40
CA LEU A 9 -2.64 -25.31 -8.45
C LEU A 9 -3.13 -26.13 -7.23
N PRO A 10 -2.65 -25.85 -6.00
CA PRO A 10 -3.22 -26.47 -4.82
C PRO A 10 -4.72 -26.13 -4.76
N ASN A 11 -5.55 -27.16 -4.58
CA ASN A 11 -6.99 -27.03 -4.40
C ASN A 11 -7.28 -25.93 -3.36
N GLY A 12 -7.86 -24.81 -3.81
CA GLY A 12 -8.21 -23.66 -2.97
C GLY A 12 -7.36 -22.41 -3.16
N ALA A 13 -6.40 -22.37 -4.10
CA ALA A 13 -5.74 -21.12 -4.47
C ALA A 13 -6.74 -20.16 -5.12
N ASP A 14 -7.24 -19.21 -4.34
CA ASP A 14 -8.05 -18.09 -4.82
C ASP A 14 -7.16 -17.17 -5.66
N LEU A 15 -7.01 -17.49 -6.95
CA LEU A 15 -6.23 -16.73 -7.95
C LEU A 15 -6.87 -15.37 -8.28
N ARG A 16 -7.42 -14.66 -7.28
CA ARG A 16 -7.94 -13.31 -7.46
C ARG A 16 -6.80 -12.36 -7.76
N LEU A 17 -7.09 -11.41 -8.64
CA LEU A 17 -6.17 -10.32 -8.95
C LEU A 17 -5.75 -9.58 -7.67
N PRO A 18 -4.51 -9.06 -7.63
CA PRO A 18 -4.05 -8.26 -6.51
C PRO A 18 -4.94 -7.01 -6.33
N MET A 19 -5.01 -6.54 -5.08
CA MET A 19 -5.66 -5.26 -4.78
C MET A 19 -4.90 -4.13 -5.50
N VAL A 20 -5.63 -3.23 -6.14
CA VAL A 20 -5.08 -2.03 -6.78
C VAL A 20 -5.61 -0.79 -6.06
N PHE A 21 -4.81 0.27 -6.09
CA PHE A 21 -5.10 1.52 -5.38
C PHE A 21 -4.99 2.70 -6.33
N ALA A 22 -5.94 3.61 -6.24
CA ALA A 22 -5.87 4.93 -6.85
C ALA A 22 -6.10 6.00 -5.78
N ALA A 23 -5.40 7.12 -5.90
CA ALA A 23 -5.61 8.27 -5.04
C ALA A 23 -6.11 9.48 -5.85
N ARG A 24 -6.75 10.43 -5.18
CA ARG A 24 -7.08 11.75 -5.71
C ARG A 24 -7.00 12.82 -4.62
N ASN A 25 -7.06 14.08 -5.05
CA ASN A 25 -7.14 15.24 -4.16
C ASN A 25 -6.01 15.29 -3.11
N ALA A 26 -4.77 15.04 -3.55
CA ALA A 26 -3.61 15.20 -2.68
C ALA A 26 -3.42 16.69 -2.32
N VAL A 27 -3.50 17.01 -1.03
CA VAL A 27 -3.37 18.38 -0.51
C VAL A 27 -2.37 18.41 0.63
N ARG A 28 -1.42 19.34 0.57
CA ARG A 28 -0.49 19.61 1.68
C ARG A 28 -1.24 20.33 2.79
N VAL A 29 -1.22 19.75 3.99
CA VAL A 29 -1.94 20.27 5.16
C VAL A 29 -1.05 21.20 5.99
N ARG A 30 0.19 20.76 6.29
CA ARG A 30 1.14 21.52 7.12
C ARG A 30 2.56 20.97 7.00
N ASP A 31 3.52 21.72 7.52
CA ASP A 31 4.88 21.23 7.77
C ASP A 31 4.91 20.18 8.89
N TRP A 32 5.82 19.20 8.77
CA TRP A 32 5.98 18.13 9.75
C TRP A 32 7.37 17.48 9.69
N ALA A 33 8.12 17.50 10.81
CA ALA A 33 9.39 16.79 10.99
C ALA A 33 10.42 16.93 9.84
N ASP A 34 10.72 18.19 9.46
CA ASP A 34 11.53 18.57 8.28
C ASP A 34 10.96 18.12 6.93
N GLY A 35 9.66 17.88 6.91
CA GLY A 35 8.89 17.41 5.76
C GLY A 35 7.51 18.04 5.75
N SER A 36 6.53 17.33 5.20
CA SER A 36 5.16 17.82 5.08
C SER A 36 4.14 16.72 5.34
N LEU A 37 3.01 17.11 5.92
CA LEU A 37 1.82 16.27 6.02
C LEU A 37 0.88 16.58 4.87
N TRP A 38 0.29 15.52 4.34
CA TRP A 38 -0.62 15.54 3.22
C TRP A 38 -1.87 14.75 3.55
N THR A 39 -2.97 15.10 2.91
CA THR A 39 -4.19 14.29 2.86
C THR A 39 -4.51 13.93 1.43
N ALA A 40 -5.09 12.74 1.22
CA ALA A 40 -5.67 12.34 -0.05
C ALA A 40 -6.83 11.36 0.17
N THR A 41 -7.73 11.27 -0.81
CA THR A 41 -8.73 10.19 -0.85
C THR A 41 -8.12 9.00 -1.58
N VAL A 42 -8.21 7.80 -0.99
CA VAL A 42 -7.71 6.55 -1.56
C VAL A 42 -8.88 5.62 -1.86
N LYS A 43 -8.92 5.05 -3.07
CA LYS A 43 -9.83 3.98 -3.45
C LYS A 43 -9.03 2.69 -3.57
N ALA A 44 -9.50 1.66 -2.88
CA ALA A 44 -9.00 0.29 -2.99
C ALA A 44 -10.00 -0.53 -3.82
N TYR A 45 -9.49 -1.27 -4.80
CA TYR A 45 -10.30 -2.09 -5.70
C TYR A 45 -9.65 -3.45 -5.96
N ARG A 46 -10.48 -4.49 -5.98
CA ARG A 46 -10.14 -5.82 -6.47
C ARG A 46 -11.30 -6.31 -7.32
N GLU A 47 -10.98 -6.89 -8.46
CA GLU A 47 -11.97 -7.49 -9.35
C GLU A 47 -12.88 -8.48 -8.58
N GLY A 48 -14.19 -8.31 -8.74
CA GLY A 48 -15.20 -9.14 -8.06
C GLY A 48 -15.54 -8.72 -6.63
N GLU A 49 -14.93 -7.66 -6.09
CA GLU A 49 -15.27 -7.09 -4.79
C GLU A 49 -15.71 -5.62 -4.91
N PRO A 50 -16.66 -5.14 -4.09
CA PRO A 50 -17.00 -3.72 -4.04
C PRO A 50 -15.77 -2.88 -3.69
N SER A 51 -15.58 -1.78 -4.42
CA SER A 51 -14.51 -0.83 -4.10
C SER A 51 -14.73 -0.20 -2.72
N ARG A 52 -13.62 0.11 -2.04
CA ARG A 52 -13.64 0.78 -0.74
C ARG A 52 -12.92 2.11 -0.84
N ILE A 53 -13.58 3.17 -0.38
CA ILE A 53 -13.04 4.53 -0.39
C ILE A 53 -12.66 4.92 1.04
N PHE A 54 -11.49 5.53 1.17
CA PHE A 54 -10.95 6.08 2.40
C PHE A 54 -10.68 7.56 2.18
N ASP A 55 -11.47 8.41 2.83
CA ASP A 55 -11.32 9.86 2.77
C ASP A 55 -10.30 10.35 3.81
N ASP A 56 -9.64 11.45 3.48
CA ASP A 56 -8.67 12.14 4.34
C ASP A 56 -7.53 11.25 4.87
N VAL A 57 -7.07 10.27 4.09
CA VAL A 57 -5.91 9.45 4.46
C VAL A 57 -4.70 10.35 4.58
N VAL A 58 -4.02 10.27 5.73
CA VAL A 58 -2.88 11.14 6.04
C VAL A 58 -1.57 10.48 5.64
N PHE A 59 -0.78 11.21 4.85
CA PHE A 59 0.56 10.84 4.42
C PHE A 59 1.58 11.85 4.95
N PHE A 60 2.84 11.43 5.03
CA PHE A 60 3.96 12.33 5.19
C PHE A 60 4.88 12.27 3.97
N SER A 61 5.62 13.35 3.74
CA SER A 61 6.76 13.36 2.84
C SER A 61 7.97 14.04 3.49
N LYS A 62 9.18 13.54 3.20
CA LYS A 62 10.46 14.12 3.63
C LYS A 62 11.52 13.89 2.56
N GLY A 63 11.92 14.96 1.86
CA GLY A 63 12.76 14.83 0.66
C GLY A 63 12.04 14.00 -0.41
N SER A 64 12.69 12.91 -0.87
CA SER A 64 12.12 11.95 -1.82
C SER A 64 11.22 10.88 -1.20
N LEU A 65 11.21 10.77 0.14
CA LEU A 65 10.50 9.73 0.89
C LEU A 65 9.04 10.12 1.13
N ALA A 66 8.13 9.15 0.98
CA ALA A 66 6.73 9.28 1.36
C ALA A 66 6.25 8.07 2.15
N GLY A 67 5.28 8.26 3.04
CA GLY A 67 4.70 7.17 3.82
C GLY A 67 3.32 7.50 4.37
N ILE A 68 2.62 6.48 4.82
CA ILE A 68 1.32 6.61 5.49
C ILE A 68 1.59 6.93 6.97
N ILE A 69 0.97 7.97 7.52
CA ILE A 69 1.13 8.29 8.95
C ILE A 69 0.54 7.16 9.81
N GLY A 70 1.26 6.73 10.84
CA GLY A 70 0.88 5.61 11.71
C GLY A 70 1.44 4.26 11.24
N ILE A 71 1.97 4.17 10.01
CA ILE A 71 2.60 2.94 9.49
C ILE A 71 3.88 2.60 10.25
N GLU A 72 4.49 3.53 10.96
CA GLU A 72 5.63 3.27 11.84
C GLU A 72 5.25 2.49 13.10
N SER A 73 3.98 2.42 13.47
CA SER A 73 3.50 1.73 14.66
C SER A 73 2.85 0.40 14.32
N GLU A 74 3.16 -0.65 15.09
CA GLU A 74 2.47 -1.93 15.00
C GLU A 74 0.95 -1.81 15.21
N SER A 75 0.50 -0.88 16.04
CA SER A 75 -0.95 -0.67 16.23
C SER A 75 -1.62 0.03 15.05
N GLY A 76 -0.84 0.69 14.19
CA GLY A 76 -1.34 1.58 13.14
C GLY A 76 -1.93 2.89 13.66
N TYR A 77 -1.90 3.14 14.98
CA TYR A 77 -2.51 4.32 15.58
C TYR A 77 -1.50 5.49 15.65
N PRO A 78 -1.71 6.59 14.91
CA PRO A 78 -0.83 7.74 14.97
C PRO A 78 -1.16 8.65 16.16
N THR A 79 -0.22 8.80 17.08
CA THR A 79 -0.38 9.66 18.27
C THR A 79 -0.28 11.16 17.97
N VAL A 80 0.22 11.52 16.78
CA VAL A 80 0.44 12.91 16.35
C VAL A 80 -0.78 13.56 15.69
N LEU A 81 -1.86 12.80 15.49
CA LEU A 81 -3.10 13.25 14.87
C LEU A 81 -4.22 13.43 15.90
N PRO A 82 -5.22 14.29 15.63
CA PRO A 82 -6.45 14.34 16.43
C PRO A 82 -7.11 12.96 16.51
N HIS A 83 -7.71 12.64 17.65
CA HIS A 83 -8.21 11.30 17.97
C HIS A 83 -9.10 10.68 16.87
N GLU A 84 -10.06 11.45 16.33
CA GLU A 84 -10.97 10.98 15.27
C GLU A 84 -10.25 10.69 13.95
N VAL A 85 -9.22 11.47 13.62
CA VAL A 85 -8.38 11.23 12.42
C VAL A 85 -7.49 10.02 12.66
N ALA A 86 -6.93 9.88 13.86
CA ALA A 86 -6.10 8.74 14.23
C ALA A 86 -6.87 7.41 14.16
N ILE A 87 -8.15 7.38 14.57
CA ILE A 87 -9.02 6.21 14.41
C ILE A 87 -9.20 5.86 12.94
N ARG A 88 -9.60 6.82 12.09
CA ARG A 88 -9.77 6.58 10.65
C ARG A 88 -8.49 6.10 9.98
N GLN A 89 -7.35 6.67 10.38
CA GLN A 89 -6.04 6.28 9.89
C GLN A 89 -5.69 4.85 10.31
N GLN A 90 -5.97 4.48 11.56
CA GLN A 90 -5.77 3.12 12.07
C GLN A 90 -6.65 2.12 11.31
N GLU A 91 -7.90 2.44 11.02
CA GLU A 91 -8.81 1.60 10.23
C GLU A 91 -8.29 1.37 8.82
N PHE A 92 -7.73 2.40 8.18
CA PHE A 92 -7.10 2.28 6.87
C PHE A 92 -5.88 1.35 6.91
N ILE A 93 -4.96 1.55 7.87
CA ILE A 93 -3.79 0.69 8.04
C ILE A 93 -4.20 -0.75 8.34
N ALA A 94 -5.19 -0.97 9.21
CA ALA A 94 -5.72 -2.29 9.51
C ALA A 94 -6.31 -2.97 8.25
N TYR A 95 -6.96 -2.20 7.38
CA TYR A 95 -7.43 -2.70 6.10
C TYR A 95 -6.28 -3.14 5.19
N LEU A 96 -5.25 -2.31 5.01
CA LEU A 96 -4.08 -2.67 4.19
C LEU A 96 -3.41 -3.96 4.67
N ARG A 97 -3.22 -4.09 5.98
CA ARG A 97 -2.61 -5.29 6.57
C ARG A 97 -3.48 -6.54 6.41
N LYS A 98 -4.81 -6.39 6.50
CA LYS A 98 -5.75 -7.48 6.22
C LYS A 98 -5.69 -7.92 4.76
N GLU A 99 -5.61 -6.98 3.83
CA GLU A 99 -5.50 -7.29 2.40
C GLU A 99 -4.14 -7.90 2.05
N ARG A 100 -3.06 -7.45 2.70
CA ARG A 100 -1.77 -8.14 2.65
C ARG A 100 -1.90 -9.58 3.12
N GLN A 101 -2.47 -9.83 4.30
CA GLN A 101 -2.64 -11.19 4.82
C GLN A 101 -3.46 -12.08 3.87
N ARG A 102 -4.53 -11.54 3.26
CA ARG A 102 -5.32 -12.24 2.23
C ARG A 102 -4.47 -12.64 1.03
N LYS A 103 -3.63 -11.72 0.52
CA LYS A 103 -2.70 -11.99 -0.58
C LYS A 103 -1.68 -13.08 -0.23
N VAL A 104 -1.16 -13.08 0.99
CA VAL A 104 -0.23 -14.13 1.46
C VAL A 104 -0.92 -15.49 1.52
N ILE A 105 -2.14 -15.53 2.04
CA ILE A 105 -2.94 -16.76 2.09
C ILE A 105 -3.23 -17.29 0.68
N SER A 106 -3.56 -16.43 -0.28
CA SER A 106 -3.90 -16.86 -1.64
C SER A 106 -2.69 -17.34 -2.44
N LEU A 107 -1.53 -16.70 -2.28
CA LEU A 107 -0.31 -17.09 -2.99
C LEU A 107 0.45 -18.23 -2.31
N GLY A 108 0.18 -18.50 -1.03
CA GLY A 108 0.86 -19.53 -0.26
C GLY A 108 2.39 -19.40 -0.33
N LEU A 109 3.09 -20.52 -0.50
CA LEU A 109 4.56 -20.54 -0.60
C LEU A 109 5.10 -19.77 -1.81
N MET A 110 4.28 -19.53 -2.85
CA MET A 110 4.73 -18.79 -4.05
C MET A 110 4.89 -17.29 -3.77
N ALA A 111 4.28 -16.74 -2.71
CA ALA A 111 4.46 -15.34 -2.33
C ALA A 111 5.94 -15.00 -2.10
N ARG A 112 6.69 -15.94 -1.49
CA ARG A 112 8.10 -15.78 -1.14
C ARG A 112 9.04 -15.67 -2.34
N CYS A 113 8.58 -16.05 -3.54
CA CYS A 113 9.35 -15.90 -4.77
C CYS A 113 9.35 -14.47 -5.31
N PHE A 114 8.49 -13.57 -4.79
CA PHE A 114 8.35 -12.20 -5.29
C PHE A 114 8.92 -11.20 -4.31
N GLU A 115 10.01 -10.53 -4.66
CA GLU A 115 10.60 -9.48 -3.83
C GLU A 115 9.57 -8.37 -3.50
N GLY A 116 9.55 -7.95 -2.23
CA GLY A 116 8.62 -6.93 -1.72
C GLY A 116 7.18 -7.41 -1.48
N TRP A 117 6.93 -8.72 -1.54
CA TRP A 117 5.60 -9.28 -1.24
C TRP A 117 5.09 -8.90 0.15
N GLU A 118 6.00 -8.85 1.15
CA GLU A 118 5.71 -8.61 2.57
C GLU A 118 5.15 -7.21 2.89
N TYR A 119 5.27 -6.27 1.94
CA TYR A 119 4.84 -4.88 2.11
C TYR A 119 4.11 -4.33 0.88
N SER A 120 3.77 -5.20 -0.07
CA SER A 120 3.24 -4.82 -1.38
C SER A 120 1.93 -4.03 -1.35
N THR A 121 1.05 -4.31 -0.39
CA THR A 121 -0.24 -3.62 -0.27
C THR A 121 -0.03 -2.19 0.23
N GLU A 122 0.79 -2.03 1.26
CA GLU A 122 1.17 -0.76 1.86
C GLU A 122 1.98 0.11 0.87
N ALA A 123 2.88 -0.52 0.11
CA ALA A 123 3.64 0.12 -0.96
C ALA A 123 2.72 0.64 -2.07
N ALA A 124 1.80 -0.19 -2.57
CA ALA A 124 0.88 0.20 -3.64
C ALA A 124 -0.03 1.36 -3.21
N ALA A 125 -0.54 1.33 -1.97
CA ALA A 125 -1.35 2.42 -1.42
C ALA A 125 -0.55 3.73 -1.33
N THR A 126 0.67 3.68 -0.82
CA THR A 126 1.55 4.88 -0.72
C THR A 126 1.94 5.41 -2.10
N ALA A 127 2.30 4.52 -3.03
CA ALA A 127 2.65 4.87 -4.40
C ALA A 127 1.50 5.53 -5.17
N SER A 128 0.24 5.14 -4.90
CA SER A 128 -0.93 5.79 -5.48
C SER A 128 -1.03 7.27 -5.11
N PHE A 129 -0.66 7.63 -3.86
CA PHE A 129 -0.53 9.02 -3.43
C PHE A 129 0.68 9.71 -4.08
N MET A 130 1.82 9.03 -4.12
CA MET A 130 3.04 9.58 -4.71
C MET A 130 2.86 9.92 -6.20
N ALA A 131 2.04 9.17 -6.93
CA ALA A 131 1.71 9.46 -8.33
C ALA A 131 1.07 10.85 -8.53
N LEU A 132 0.48 11.43 -7.48
CA LEU A 132 -0.10 12.79 -7.50
C LEU A 132 0.91 13.89 -7.15
N CYS A 133 2.09 13.52 -6.63
CA CYS A 133 3.08 14.44 -6.10
C CYS A 133 4.36 14.40 -6.92
N THR A 134 5.01 15.55 -7.11
CA THR A 134 6.30 15.61 -7.81
C THR A 134 7.45 15.39 -6.84
N GLY A 135 8.52 14.73 -7.30
CA GLY A 135 9.76 14.57 -6.53
C GLY A 135 9.78 13.45 -5.47
N LEU A 136 8.69 12.70 -5.30
CA LEU A 136 8.65 11.53 -4.42
C LEU A 136 9.03 10.27 -5.20
N THR A 137 9.98 9.51 -4.67
CA THR A 137 10.51 8.29 -5.30
C THR A 137 10.62 7.13 -4.34
N ASP A 138 10.78 7.39 -3.04
CA ASP A 138 11.06 6.36 -2.04
C ASP A 138 9.85 6.16 -1.11
N ILE A 139 9.65 4.94 -0.64
CA ILE A 139 8.48 4.56 0.17
C ILE A 139 8.93 4.17 1.57
N ALA A 140 8.35 4.79 2.59
CA ALA A 140 8.43 4.34 3.98
C ALA A 140 7.29 3.39 4.29
N ILE A 141 7.61 2.20 4.77
CA ILE A 141 6.64 1.16 5.08
C ILE A 141 6.91 0.58 6.46
N GLY A 142 5.85 0.13 7.12
CA GLY A 142 5.94 -0.74 8.28
C GLY A 142 5.09 -2.00 8.09
N PHE A 143 5.67 -3.14 8.40
CA PHE A 143 5.06 -4.45 8.16
C PHE A 143 5.58 -5.50 9.13
N HIS A 144 4.80 -6.58 9.33
CA HIS A 144 5.30 -7.78 10.01
C HIS A 144 6.03 -8.67 9.03
N ASP A 145 7.25 -9.07 9.34
CA ASP A 145 8.02 -10.02 8.55
C ASP A 145 7.55 -11.48 8.75
N ASP A 146 8.19 -12.41 8.06
CA ASP A 146 7.98 -13.86 8.16
C ASP A 146 8.16 -14.45 9.58
N HIS A 147 8.80 -13.72 10.51
CA HIS A 147 8.98 -14.12 11.90
C HIS A 147 7.94 -13.48 12.84
N GLY A 148 7.06 -12.64 12.30
CA GLY A 148 6.09 -11.88 13.09
C GLY A 148 6.68 -10.67 13.80
N GLU A 149 7.89 -10.26 13.45
CA GLU A 149 8.48 -9.02 13.99
C GLU A 149 8.03 -7.82 13.17
N TYR A 150 7.65 -6.74 13.86
CA TYR A 150 7.29 -5.49 13.21
C TYR A 150 8.55 -4.73 12.76
N LYS A 151 8.69 -4.53 11.45
CA LYS A 151 9.81 -3.83 10.83
C LYS A 151 9.35 -2.57 10.15
N ILE A 152 10.19 -1.54 10.22
CA ILE A 152 10.08 -0.32 9.44
C ILE A 152 11.18 -0.36 8.38
N PHE A 153 10.80 -0.17 7.13
CA PHE A 153 11.67 -0.32 5.99
C PHE A 153 11.48 0.84 5.01
N ARG A 154 12.59 1.29 4.42
CA ARG A 154 12.59 2.22 3.30
C ARG A 154 12.81 1.43 2.02
N VAL A 155 11.89 1.56 1.08
CA VAL A 155 12.02 1.05 -0.27
C VAL A 155 12.54 2.18 -1.13
N ASP A 156 13.80 2.10 -1.54
CA ASP A 156 14.41 3.07 -2.43
C ASP A 156 14.02 2.81 -3.89
N ALA A 157 13.89 3.88 -4.66
CA ALA A 157 13.64 3.75 -6.09
C ALA A 157 14.77 2.99 -6.79
N GLY A 158 14.44 1.88 -7.45
CA GLY A 158 15.39 1.04 -8.20
C GLY A 158 15.98 -0.14 -7.41
N ASP A 159 15.73 -0.23 -6.09
CA ASP A 159 16.22 -1.35 -5.27
C ASP A 159 15.37 -2.62 -5.42
N THR A 160 14.14 -2.50 -5.91
CA THR A 160 13.25 -3.63 -6.17
C THR A 160 12.96 -3.79 -7.65
N VAL A 161 12.81 -5.04 -8.11
CA VAL A 161 12.31 -5.33 -9.48
C VAL A 161 10.96 -4.68 -9.76
N ASN A 162 10.18 -4.40 -8.70
CA ASN A 162 8.92 -3.68 -8.76
C ASN A 162 9.13 -2.18 -8.51
N ASP A 163 9.03 -1.35 -9.55
CA ASP A 163 8.87 0.09 -9.37
C ASP A 163 7.40 0.39 -9.03
N TRP A 164 7.13 0.50 -7.73
CA TRP A 164 5.79 0.76 -7.19
C TRP A 164 5.15 2.03 -7.75
N LEU A 165 5.96 3.07 -8.00
CA LEU A 165 5.48 4.34 -8.51
C LEU A 165 5.05 4.21 -9.98
N ASP A 166 5.83 3.50 -10.78
CA ASP A 166 5.48 3.20 -12.16
C ASP A 166 4.27 2.26 -12.27
N ILE A 167 4.13 1.30 -11.35
CA ILE A 167 2.92 0.47 -11.25
C ILE A 167 1.71 1.37 -10.95
N ALA A 168 1.81 2.25 -9.94
CA ALA A 168 0.72 3.14 -9.56
C ALA A 168 0.30 4.07 -10.70
N ARG A 169 1.25 4.57 -11.50
CA ARG A 169 0.97 5.41 -12.69
C ARG A 169 0.24 4.67 -13.82
N ARG A 170 0.29 3.34 -13.84
CA ARG A 170 -0.42 2.51 -14.84
C ARG A 170 -1.81 2.08 -14.37
N VAL A 171 -2.13 2.24 -13.09
CA VAL A 171 -3.48 1.98 -12.56
C VAL A 171 -4.46 2.98 -13.16
N PRO A 172 -5.69 2.56 -13.54
CA PRO A 172 -6.72 3.49 -13.96
C PRO A 172 -6.93 4.63 -12.96
N PRO A 173 -7.21 5.86 -13.43
CA PRO A 173 -7.53 6.98 -12.56
C PRO A 173 -8.66 6.65 -11.59
N PHE A 174 -8.70 7.35 -10.45
CA PHE A 174 -9.66 7.14 -9.38
C PHE A 174 -11.12 6.99 -9.85
N GLU A 175 -11.56 7.81 -10.80
CA GLU A 175 -12.95 7.81 -11.31
C GLU A 175 -13.29 6.63 -12.23
N LEU A 176 -12.28 5.92 -12.75
CA LEU A 176 -12.41 4.81 -13.70
C LEU A 176 -12.02 3.45 -13.09
N LEU A 177 -11.70 3.43 -11.80
CA LEU A 177 -11.31 2.23 -11.08
C LEU A 177 -12.56 1.57 -10.47
N ASP A 178 -13.11 0.60 -11.21
CA ASP A 178 -14.42 -0.04 -10.98
C ASP A 178 -14.40 -1.56 -11.20
#